data_AF-A0A1V4SGH8-F1
#
_entry.id   AF-A0A1V4SGH8-F1
#
_cell.length_a   1.000
_cell.length_b   1.000
_cell.length_c   1.000
_cell.angle_alpha   90.00
_cell.angle_beta   90.00
_cell.angle_gamma   90.00
#
_symmetry.space_group_name_H-M   'P 1'
#
loop_
_entity.id
_entity.type
_entity.pdbx_description
1 polymer ?
#
loop_
_entity_poly.entity_id
_entity_poly.type
_entity_poly.pdbx_seq_one_letter_code
_entity_poly.pdbx_strand_id
1 'polypeptide(L)' 'MSEKIIQLNEGIIKDELKESVRSSVEETLNGLLEKEAEELVNASKYERTAEREGYRAGHYYRSLTTTSG' A
#
# COMPACT_ATOMS: atom_id res chain seq x y z
N MET A 1 -28.59 32.11 18.44
CA MET A 1 -27.39 31.27 18.18
C MET A 1 -27.69 30.42 16.97
N SER A 2 -27.24 30.82 15.77
CA SER A 2 -27.48 30.04 14.56
C SER A 2 -26.64 28.77 14.61
N GLU A 3 -27.28 27.61 14.63
CA GLU A 3 -26.59 26.34 14.45
C GLU A 3 -25.86 26.38 13.10
N LYS A 4 -24.54 26.20 13.13
CA LYS A 4 -23.76 26.03 11.90
C LYS A 4 -24.18 24.69 11.30
N ILE A 5 -25.16 24.71 10.41
CA ILE A 5 -25.53 23.55 9.60
C ILE A 5 -24.38 23.32 8.64
N ILE A 6 -23.52 22.36 8.96
CA ILE A 6 -22.46 21.89 8.07
C ILE A 6 -23.17 21.17 6.92
N GLN A 7 -23.13 21.74 5.72
CA GLN A 7 -23.56 21.05 4.52
C GLN A 7 -22.50 20.01 4.16
N LEU A 8 -22.80 18.74 4.46
CA LEU A 8 -21.94 17.61 4.13
C LEU A 8 -22.18 17.23 2.66
N ASN A 9 -21.20 17.44 1.80
CA ASN A 9 -21.27 16.93 0.43
C ASN A 9 -20.80 15.47 0.40
N GLU A 10 -21.73 14.54 0.56
CA GLU A 10 -21.44 13.11 0.62
C GLU A 10 -20.72 12.57 -0.62
N GLY A 11 -20.95 13.15 -1.80
CA GLY A 11 -20.33 12.70 -3.04
C GLY A 11 -18.81 12.90 -3.02
N ILE A 12 -18.38 14.11 -2.69
CA ILE A 12 -16.95 14.47 -2.62
C ILE A 12 -16.23 13.61 -1.57
N ILE A 13 -16.84 13.41 -0.42
CA ILE A 13 -16.24 12.63 0.68
C ILE A 13 -16.08 11.15 0.30
N LYS A 14 -17.07 10.56 -0.39
CA LYS A 14 -16.98 9.17 -0.84
C LYS A 14 -15.85 8.99 -1.86
N ASP A 15 -15.66 9.94 -2.76
CA ASP A 15 -14.58 9.89 -3.75
C ASP A 15 -13.20 10.06 -3.10
N GLU A 16 -13.03 11.03 -2.19
CA GLU A 16 -11.79 11.22 -1.43
C GLU A 16 -11.45 9.99 -0.58
N LEU A 17 -12.45 9.41 0.10
CA LEU A 17 -12.27 8.22 0.92
C LEU A 17 -11.89 7.01 0.05
N LYS A 18 -12.47 6.88 -1.14
CA LYS A 18 -12.16 5.79 -2.06
C LYS A 18 -10.70 5.83 -2.52
N GLU A 19 -10.20 7.02 -2.88
CA GLU A 19 -8.79 7.16 -3.27
C GLU A 19 -7.85 6.90 -2.08
N SER A 20 -8.20 7.41 -0.88
CA SER A 20 -7.43 7.13 0.33
C SER A 20 -7.36 5.62 0.64
N VAL A 21 -8.48 4.91 0.52
CA VAL A 21 -8.53 3.46 0.70
C VAL A 21 -7.69 2.75 -0.37
N ARG A 22 -7.76 3.20 -1.62
CA ARG A 22 -6.96 2.62 -2.71
C ARG A 22 -5.46 2.74 -2.44
N SER A 23 -4.97 3.92 -2.08
CA SER A 23 -3.56 4.13 -1.74
C SER A 23 -3.14 3.28 -0.54
N SER A 24 -3.99 3.21 0.49
CA SER A 24 -3.70 2.38 1.68
C SER A 24 -3.59 0.89 1.34
N VAL A 25 -4.45 0.37 0.44
CA VAL A 25 -4.37 -1.01 -0.03
C VAL A 25 -3.08 -1.24 -0.82
N GLU A 26 -2.71 -0.32 -1.72
CA GLU A 26 -1.47 -0.42 -2.48
C GLU A 26 -0.22 -0.44 -1.58
N GLU A 27 -0.16 0.48 -0.62
CA GLU A 27 0.94 0.54 0.37
C GLU A 27 1.02 -0.75 1.19
N THR A 28 -0.13 -1.27 1.64
CA THR A 28 -0.19 -2.49 2.44
C THR A 28 0.29 -3.71 1.63
N LEU A 29 -0.17 -3.85 0.39
CA LEU A 29 0.26 -4.94 -0.49
C LEU A 29 1.76 -4.88 -0.78
N ASN A 30 2.27 -3.69 -1.09
CA ASN A 30 3.71 -3.51 -1.33
C ASN A 30 4.53 -3.84 -0.07
N GLY A 31 4.06 -3.47 1.11
CA GLY A 31 4.70 -3.83 2.39
C GLY A 31 4.72 -5.33 2.65
N LEU A 32 3.62 -6.04 2.35
CA LEU A 32 3.56 -7.50 2.48
C LEU A 32 4.51 -8.20 1.52
N LEU A 33 4.57 -7.76 0.26
CA LEU A 33 5.47 -8.32 -0.75
C LEU A 33 6.94 -8.08 -0.39
N GLU A 34 7.27 -6.91 0.18
CA GLU A 34 8.63 -6.63 0.63
C GLU A 34 9.04 -7.58 1.77
N LYS A 35 8.14 -7.80 2.74
CA LYS A 35 8.34 -8.73 3.86
C LYS A 35 8.50 -10.17 3.37
N GLU A 36 7.66 -10.62 2.44
CA GLU A 36 7.79 -11.94 1.82
C GLU A 36 9.14 -12.09 1.11
N ALA A 37 9.60 -11.05 0.40
CA ALA A 37 10.92 -11.07 -0.23
C ALA A 37 12.07 -11.11 0.78
N GLU A 38 11.94 -10.47 1.95
CA GLU A 38 12.93 -10.59 3.03
C GLU A 38 12.99 -12.00 3.60
N GLU A 39 11.82 -12.61 3.85
CA GLU A 39 11.69 -13.96 4.37
C GLU A 39 12.22 -15.01 3.37
N LEU A 40 11.96 -14.84 2.08
CA LEU A 40 12.45 -15.74 1.03
C LEU A 40 13.96 -15.66 0.81
N VAL A 41 14.56 -14.50 1.04
CA VAL A 41 16.00 -14.26 0.81
C VAL A 41 16.82 -14.38 2.10
N ASN A 42 16.16 -14.50 3.26
CA ASN A 42 16.74 -14.42 4.60
C ASN A 42 17.61 -13.16 4.79
N ALA A 43 17.19 -12.02 4.21
CA ALA A 43 17.92 -10.75 4.33
C ALA A 43 17.06 -9.54 3.97
N SER A 44 17.23 -8.46 4.74
CA SER A 44 16.69 -7.14 4.41
C SER A 44 17.41 -6.49 3.22
N LYS A 45 16.78 -5.43 2.68
CA LYS A 45 17.34 -4.67 1.56
C LYS A 45 18.71 -4.08 1.92
N TYR A 46 19.70 -4.37 1.08
CA TYR A 46 21.12 -3.96 1.26
C TYR A 46 21.81 -4.52 2.51
N GLU A 47 21.18 -5.40 3.27
CA GLU A 47 21.82 -6.05 4.41
C GLU A 47 23.01 -6.91 3.94
N ARG A 48 24.00 -7.13 4.80
CA ARG A 48 25.07 -8.10 4.55
C ARG A 48 24.95 -9.21 5.59
N THR A 49 24.45 -10.35 5.19
CA THR A 49 24.32 -11.55 6.03
C THR A 49 24.87 -12.76 5.30
N ALA A 50 25.44 -13.69 6.06
CA ALA A 50 25.92 -14.98 5.54
C ALA A 50 24.77 -15.94 5.21
N GLU A 51 23.59 -15.71 5.81
CA GLU A 51 22.38 -16.54 5.63
C GLU A 51 21.60 -16.18 4.35
N ARG A 52 22.05 -15.18 3.58
CA ARG A 52 21.35 -14.71 2.38
C ARG A 52 21.29 -15.81 1.31
N GLU A 53 20.08 -16.13 0.87
CA GLU A 53 19.85 -17.19 -0.12
C GLU A 53 19.65 -16.67 -1.56
N GLY A 54 19.47 -15.36 -1.75
CA GLY A 54 19.18 -14.79 -3.06
C GLY A 54 19.47 -13.29 -3.21
N TYR A 55 19.17 -12.76 -4.40
CA TYR A 55 19.32 -11.33 -4.73
C TYR A 55 17.99 -10.74 -5.21
N ARG A 56 17.78 -9.46 -4.90
CA ARG A 56 16.59 -8.70 -5.34
C ARG A 56 16.78 -8.21 -6.78
N ALA A 57 15.86 -8.58 -7.67
CA ALA A 57 15.92 -8.26 -9.10
C ALA A 57 15.09 -7.02 -9.49
N GLY A 58 15.17 -5.96 -8.70
CA GLY A 58 14.42 -4.72 -8.94
C GLY A 58 12.92 -4.86 -8.66
N HIS A 59 12.10 -4.10 -9.38
CA HIS A 59 10.63 -4.12 -9.28
C HIS A 59 10.01 -4.08 -10.69
N TYR A 60 8.77 -4.52 -10.79
CA TYR A 60 7.95 -4.37 -12.00
C TYR A 60 6.61 -3.74 -11.62
N TYR A 61 6.05 -2.92 -12.50
CA TYR A 61 4.72 -2.37 -12.30
C TYR A 61 3.65 -3.38 -12.69
N ARG A 62 2.62 -3.53 -11.86
CA ARG A 62 1.39 -4.26 -12.17
C ARG A 62 0.17 -3.46 -11.76
N SER A 63 -0.84 -3.47 -12.61
CA SER A 63 -2.16 -2.96 -12.28
C SER A 63 -2.99 -4.12 -11.71
N LEU A 64 -3.47 -3.95 -10.48
CA LEU A 64 -4.38 -4.88 -9.83
C LEU A 64 -5.77 -4.25 -9.78
N THR A 65 -6.81 -5.04 -10.05
CA THR A 65 -8.20 -4.61 -9.86
C THR A 65 -8.65 -5.09 -8.49
N THR A 66 -9.01 -4.16 -7.61
CA THR A 66 -9.50 -4.47 -6.26
C THR A 66 -10.96 -4.09 -6.13
N THR A 67 -11.61 -4.52 -5.06
CA THR A 67 -13.00 -4.10 -4.77
C THR A 67 -13.13 -2.58 -4.62
N SER A 68 -12.04 -1.91 -4.20
CA SER A 68 -11.98 -0.45 -4.06
C SER A 68 -11.71 0.28 -5.39
N GLY A 69 -11.47 -0.43 -6.48
CA GLY A 69 -11.08 0.11 -7.80
C GLY A 69 -9.99 -0.72 -8.45
#